data_AF-A0A501WV67-F1
#
_entry.id   AF-A0A501WV67-F1
#
_cell.length_a   1.000
_cell.length_b   1.000
_cell.length_c   1.000
_cell.angle_alpha   90.00
_cell.angle_beta   90.00
_cell.angle_gamma   90.00
#
_symmetry.space_group_name_H-M   'P 1'
#
loop_
_entity.id
_entity.type
_entity.pdbx_description
1 polymer ?
#
loop_
_entity_poly.entity_id
_entity_poly.type
_entity_poly.pdbx_seq_one_letter_code
_entity_poly.pdbx_strand_id
1 'polypeptide(L)'
;MQLLDESTDGYLMSGLSAPKSSGERSSAIGKRFGRLKKRLGFDESKVFHSIRKTVATLLENANVPENLAAEIVGHEHGSLTYGLYSGGYSYDEKLNAISKIEYPLVD
;
A
#
# COMPACT_ATOMS: atom_id res chain seq x y z
N MET A 1 -7.90 -9.70 -13.05
CA MET A 1 -6.72 -10.58 -13.15
C MET A 1 -5.73 -10.16 -14.24
N GLN A 2 -5.99 -9.10 -15.01
CA GLN A 2 -5.17 -8.67 -16.15
C GLN A 2 -3.65 -8.60 -15.89
N LEU A 3 -3.21 -8.10 -14.73
CA LEU A 3 -1.77 -7.98 -14.43
C LEU A 3 -1.05 -9.33 -14.22
N LEU A 4 -1.76 -10.36 -13.72
CA LEU A 4 -1.19 -11.70 -13.57
C LEU A 4 -1.13 -12.40 -14.93
N ASP A 5 -2.15 -12.19 -15.77
CA ASP A 5 -2.23 -12.79 -17.10
C ASP A 5 -1.09 -12.30 -18.02
N GLU A 6 -0.62 -11.06 -17.81
CA GLU A 6 0.52 -10.46 -18.53
C GLU A 6 1.89 -10.71 -17.84
N SER A 7 1.93 -11.50 -16.76
CA SER A 7 3.17 -11.75 -16.03
C SER A 7 4.13 -12.65 -16.80
N THR A 8 5.37 -12.19 -16.97
CA THR A 8 6.44 -12.97 -17.62
C THR A 8 7.41 -13.63 -16.63
N ASP A 9 7.27 -13.32 -15.33
CA ASP A 9 8.21 -13.70 -14.28
C ASP A 9 7.53 -14.26 -13.01
N GLY A 10 6.22 -14.52 -13.08
CA GLY A 10 5.45 -15.10 -11.98
C GLY A 10 5.05 -14.12 -10.88
N TYR A 11 5.36 -12.82 -11.03
CA TYR A 11 4.96 -11.78 -10.09
C TYR A 11 3.85 -10.90 -10.67
N LEU A 12 2.95 -10.40 -9.80
CA LEU A 12 1.90 -9.45 -10.18
C LEU A 12 2.46 -8.16 -10.82
N MET A 13 3.58 -7.65 -10.29
CA MET A 13 4.33 -6.56 -10.89
C MET A 13 5.52 -7.16 -11.65
N SER A 14 5.34 -7.48 -12.92
CA SER A 14 6.34 -8.18 -13.75
C SER A 14 7.41 -7.24 -14.33
N GLY A 15 8.51 -7.81 -14.81
CA GLY A 15 9.54 -7.08 -15.57
C GLY A 15 10.32 -6.06 -14.74
N LEU A 16 10.50 -6.35 -13.44
CA LEU A 16 11.32 -5.56 -12.53
C LEU A 16 12.74 -6.13 -12.48
N SER A 17 13.73 -5.29 -12.76
CA SER A 17 15.13 -5.65 -12.55
C SER A 17 15.43 -5.65 -11.04
N ALA A 18 15.86 -6.80 -10.51
CA ALA A 18 16.29 -6.96 -9.12
C ALA A 18 17.79 -7.31 -9.07
N PRO A 19 18.55 -6.80 -8.09
CA PRO A 19 19.93 -7.23 -7.90
C PRO A 19 19.98 -8.73 -7.59
N LYS A 20 20.89 -9.47 -8.24
CA LYS A 20 21.04 -10.92 -7.99
C LYS A 20 21.41 -11.26 -6.54
N SER A 21 22.08 -10.34 -5.84
CA SER A 21 22.56 -10.52 -4.47
C SER A 21 21.45 -10.39 -3.42
N SER A 22 20.49 -9.49 -3.61
CA SER A 22 19.43 -9.21 -2.63
C SER A 22 18.05 -9.71 -3.07
N GLY A 23 17.82 -9.88 -4.36
CA GLY A 23 16.47 -10.14 -4.91
C GLY A 23 15.49 -8.99 -4.69
N GLU A 24 15.96 -7.81 -4.25
CA GLU A 24 15.10 -6.70 -3.86
C GLU A 24 14.42 -6.06 -5.09
N ARG A 25 13.08 -6.10 -5.12
CA ARG A 25 12.26 -5.59 -6.25
C ARG A 25 11.69 -4.18 -6.02
N SER A 26 11.68 -3.70 -4.77
CA SER A 26 11.07 -2.42 -4.38
C SER A 26 11.75 -1.20 -4.99
N SER A 27 13.08 -1.19 -5.09
CA SER A 27 13.83 -0.09 -5.72
C SER A 27 13.36 0.21 -7.15
N ALA A 28 13.08 -0.83 -7.94
CA ALA A 28 12.59 -0.67 -9.32
C ALA A 28 11.19 -0.04 -9.36
N ILE A 29 10.31 -0.40 -8.41
CA ILE A 29 8.96 0.17 -8.27
C ILE A 29 9.06 1.65 -7.91
N GLY A 30 9.86 2.00 -6.91
CA GLY A 30 10.07 3.38 -6.49
C GLY A 30 10.59 4.28 -7.63
N LYS A 31 11.56 3.78 -8.42
CA LYS A 31 12.06 4.48 -9.61
C LYS A 31 10.98 4.65 -10.69
N ARG A 32 10.19 3.60 -10.97
CA ARG A 32 9.08 3.68 -11.93
C ARG A 32 8.05 4.73 -11.51
N PHE A 33 7.66 4.73 -10.23
CA PHE A 33 6.76 5.76 -9.67
C PHE A 33 7.36 7.16 -9.76
N GLY A 34 8.64 7.33 -9.40
CA GLY A 34 9.33 8.62 -9.49
C GLY A 34 9.37 9.17 -10.93
N ARG A 35 9.52 8.31 -11.94
CA ARG A 35 9.43 8.72 -13.35
C ARG A 35 7.99 9.09 -13.74
N LEU A 36 7.00 8.32 -13.28
CA LEU A 36 5.58 8.59 -13.54
C LEU A 36 5.17 9.95 -12.96
N LYS A 37 5.42 10.20 -11.67
CA LYS A 37 5.04 11.46 -11.03
C LYS A 37 5.67 12.67 -11.70
N LYS A 38 6.96 12.56 -12.11
CA LYS A 38 7.69 13.62 -12.80
C LYS A 38 7.05 13.93 -14.16
N ARG A 39 6.65 12.91 -14.92
CA ARG A 39 5.95 13.10 -16.21
C ARG A 39 4.59 13.77 -16.04
N LEU A 40 3.91 13.53 -14.93
CA LEU A 40 2.61 14.13 -14.60
C LEU A 40 2.73 15.53 -13.96
N GLY A 41 3.94 16.08 -13.79
CA GLY A 41 4.15 17.42 -13.25
C GLY A 41 4.14 17.53 -11.72
N PHE A 42 4.14 16.42 -10.98
CA PHE A 42 4.21 16.45 -9.51
C PHE A 42 5.63 16.76 -9.02
N ASP A 43 5.70 17.49 -7.91
CA ASP A 43 6.94 17.88 -7.25
C ASP A 43 7.61 16.74 -6.46
N GLU A 44 8.67 17.07 -5.73
CA GLU A 44 9.43 16.13 -4.89
C GLU A 44 8.77 15.81 -3.55
N SER A 45 7.80 16.61 -3.09
CA SER A 45 7.07 16.37 -1.84
C SER A 45 6.20 15.12 -1.89
N LYS A 46 5.81 14.69 -3.09
CA LYS A 46 5.06 13.46 -3.33
C LYS A 46 6.02 12.30 -3.62
N VAL A 47 6.05 11.32 -2.73
CA VAL A 47 6.88 10.11 -2.86
C VAL A 47 6.01 8.86 -2.83
N PHE A 48 6.57 7.69 -3.12
CA PHE A 48 5.78 6.44 -3.13
C PHE A 48 5.11 6.19 -1.78
N HIS A 49 5.81 6.49 -0.68
CA HIS A 49 5.26 6.40 0.68
C HIS A 49 4.08 7.37 0.95
N SER A 50 3.91 8.44 0.16
CA SER A 50 2.76 9.33 0.29
C SER A 50 1.43 8.59 0.05
N ILE A 51 1.42 7.52 -0.75
CA ILE A 51 0.23 6.68 -0.95
C ILE A 51 -0.25 6.07 0.37
N ARG A 52 0.68 5.52 1.17
CA ARG A 52 0.36 4.95 2.50
C ARG A 52 -0.19 6.02 3.44
N LYS A 53 0.39 7.23 3.43
CA LYS A 53 -0.10 8.36 4.22
C LYS A 53 -1.53 8.73 3.82
N THR A 54 -1.80 8.85 2.51
CA THR A 54 -3.14 9.12 2.00
C THR A 54 -4.14 8.04 2.43
N VAL A 55 -3.79 6.75 2.32
CA VAL A 55 -4.66 5.66 2.78
C VAL A 55 -4.97 5.78 4.28
N ALA A 56 -3.96 6.02 5.12
CA ALA A 56 -4.16 6.18 6.56
C ALA A 56 -5.12 7.35 6.88
N THR A 57 -4.90 8.52 6.26
CA THR A 57 -5.77 9.69 6.44
C THR A 57 -7.21 9.44 5.97
N LEU A 58 -7.40 8.75 4.85
CA LEU A 58 -8.75 8.48 4.35
C LEU A 58 -9.50 7.46 5.22
N LEU A 59 -8.80 6.45 5.75
CA LEU A 59 -9.38 5.52 6.73
C LEU A 59 -9.79 6.23 8.02
N GLU A 60 -8.95 7.13 8.52
CA GLU A 60 -9.24 7.95 9.69
C GLU A 60 -10.48 8.84 9.45
N ASN A 61 -10.54 9.55 8.32
CA ASN A 61 -11.69 10.38 7.96
C ASN A 61 -12.98 9.57 7.76
N ALA A 62 -12.87 8.30 7.38
CA ALA A 62 -13.99 7.36 7.29
C ALA A 62 -14.37 6.72 8.64
N ASN A 63 -13.81 7.21 9.76
CA ASN A 63 -14.01 6.70 11.11
C ASN A 63 -13.68 5.20 11.26
N VAL A 64 -12.67 4.72 10.52
CA VAL A 64 -12.14 3.37 10.72
C VAL A 64 -11.31 3.36 12.01
N PRO A 65 -11.50 2.38 12.91
CA PRO A 65 -10.70 2.25 14.12
C PRO A 65 -9.19 2.24 13.83
N GLU A 66 -8.41 2.95 14.64
CA GLU A 66 -6.96 3.11 14.44
C GLU A 66 -6.22 1.77 14.36
N ASN A 67 -6.59 0.80 15.22
CA ASN A 67 -6.01 -0.53 15.21
C ASN A 67 -6.28 -1.29 13.90
N LEU A 68 -7.50 -1.19 13.35
CA LEU A 68 -7.83 -1.75 12.04
C LEU A 68 -7.08 -1.04 10.92
N ALA A 69 -6.99 0.29 10.94
CA ALA A 69 -6.22 1.05 9.97
C ALA A 69 -4.71 0.71 10.03
N ALA A 70 -4.17 0.54 11.23
CA ALA A 70 -2.79 0.13 11.49
C ALA A 70 -2.50 -1.26 10.88
N GLU A 71 -3.38 -2.24 11.05
CA GLU A 71 -3.24 -3.55 10.39
C GLU A 71 -3.26 -3.44 8.87
N ILE A 72 -4.18 -2.63 8.30
CA ILE A 72 -4.30 -2.45 6.85
C ILE A 72 -3.01 -1.89 6.25
N VAL A 73 -2.38 -0.93 6.93
CA VAL A 73 -1.10 -0.36 6.47
C VAL A 73 0.10 -1.24 6.86
N GLY A 74 -0.09 -2.29 7.66
CA GLY A 74 0.95 -3.23 8.07
C GLY A 74 1.84 -2.68 9.19
N HIS A 75 1.27 -2.01 10.19
CA HIS A 75 1.92 -1.78 11.48
C HIS A 75 1.65 -2.96 12.43
N GLU A 76 2.67 -3.31 13.22
CA GLU A 76 2.54 -4.29 14.29
C GLU A 76 1.77 -3.70 15.49
N HIS A 77 1.08 -4.57 16.24
CA HIS A 77 0.41 -4.17 17.47
C HIS A 77 1.40 -4.02 18.60
N GLY A 78 1.50 -2.82 19.17
CA GLY A 78 2.34 -2.55 20.35
C GLY A 78 1.73 -2.98 21.69
N SER A 79 0.48 -3.45 21.73
CA SER A 79 -0.21 -3.78 22.98
C SER A 79 -0.10 -5.26 23.32
N LEU A 80 0.05 -5.58 24.61
CA LEU A 80 0.13 -6.96 25.10
C LEU A 80 -1.13 -7.78 24.79
N THR A 81 -2.31 -7.15 24.84
CA THR A 81 -3.59 -7.84 24.61
C THR A 81 -3.77 -8.22 23.14
N TYR A 82 -3.69 -7.25 22.23
CA TYR A 82 -3.92 -7.55 20.81
C TYR A 82 -2.68 -8.08 20.09
N GLY A 83 -1.47 -7.70 20.51
CA GLY A 83 -0.23 -8.22 19.92
C GLY A 83 0.08 -9.67 20.28
N LEU A 84 -0.34 -10.15 21.46
CA LEU A 84 -0.07 -11.53 21.92
C LEU A 84 -1.25 -12.48 21.71
N TYR A 85 -2.50 -11.98 21.81
CA TYR A 85 -3.69 -12.84 21.84
C TYR A 85 -4.65 -12.65 20.66
N SER A 86 -4.45 -11.64 19.79
CA SER A 86 -5.30 -11.45 18.61
C SER A 86 -4.70 -12.11 17.37
N GLY A 87 -5.55 -12.73 16.56
CA GLY A 87 -5.21 -13.12 15.17
C GLY A 87 -5.25 -11.94 14.19
N GLY A 88 -5.60 -10.75 14.70
CA GLY A 88 -5.88 -9.56 13.91
C GLY A 88 -7.31 -9.55 13.36
N TYR A 89 -7.66 -8.46 12.68
CA TYR A 89 -8.93 -8.34 11.98
C TYR A 89 -9.01 -9.32 10.81
N SER A 90 -10.22 -9.82 10.56
CA SER A 90 -10.50 -10.72 9.44
C SER A 90 -10.29 -10.03 8.09
N TYR A 91 -10.16 -10.83 7.03
CA TYR A 91 -10.05 -10.33 5.67
C TYR A 91 -11.27 -9.46 5.29
N ASP A 92 -12.48 -9.92 5.63
CA ASP A 92 -13.71 -9.22 5.30
C ASP A 92 -13.81 -7.87 6.03
N GLU A 93 -13.39 -7.80 7.29
CA GLU A 93 -13.34 -6.53 8.04
C GLU A 93 -12.35 -5.54 7.41
N LYS A 94 -11.16 -6.01 6.99
CA LYS A 94 -10.18 -5.18 6.28
C LYS A 94 -10.72 -4.70 4.95
N LEU A 95 -11.37 -5.59 4.19
CA LEU A 95 -11.99 -5.26 2.91
C LEU A 95 -13.10 -4.22 3.08
N ASN A 96 -13.97 -4.39 4.07
CA ASN A 96 -15.03 -3.45 4.39
C ASN A 96 -14.49 -2.08 4.78
N ALA A 97 -13.40 -2.01 5.54
CA ALA A 97 -12.75 -0.75 5.89
C ALA A 97 -12.12 -0.06 4.68
N ILE A 98 -11.39 -0.81 3.83
CA ILE A 98 -10.79 -0.28 2.59
C ILE A 98 -11.88 0.25 1.64
N SER A 99 -13.03 -0.42 1.58
CA SER A 99 -14.15 -0.04 0.71
C SER A 99 -14.82 1.28 1.11
N LYS A 100 -14.51 1.83 2.30
CA LYS A 100 -14.96 3.17 2.72
C LYS A 100 -14.08 4.30 2.19
N ILE A 101 -12.93 3.99 1.60
CA ILE A 101 -12.00 5.01 1.09
C ILE A 101 -12.57 5.58 -0.21
N GLU A 102 -12.83 6.88 -0.21
CA GLU A 102 -13.13 7.65 -1.42
C GLU A 102 -11.95 8.58 -1.74
N TYR A 103 -11.47 8.52 -2.98
CA TYR A 103 -10.43 9.42 -3.44
C TYR A 103 -11.07 10.64 -4.12
N PRO A 104 -10.80 11.87 -3.65
CA PRO A 104 -11.26 13.05 -4.34
C PRO A 104 -10.49 13.14 -5.66
N LEU A 105 -11.14 12.76 -6.75
CA LEU A 105 -10.67 13.08 -8.08
C LEU A 105 -10.93 14.57 -8.29
N VAL A 106 -9.87 15.32 -8.56
CA VAL A 106 -9.99 16.67 -9.08
C VAL A 106 -10.24 16.52 -10.58
N ASP A 107 -11.33 17.13 -11.06
CA ASP A 107 -11.61 17.29 -12.50
C ASP A 107 -10.45 18.03 -13.21
#